data_AF-A0A2R6F2H7-F1
#
_entry.id   AF-A0A2R6F2H7-F1
#
_cell.length_a   1.000
_cell.length_b   1.000
_cell.length_c   1.000
_cell.angle_alpha   90.00
_cell.angle_beta   90.00
_cell.angle_gamma   90.00
#
_symmetry.space_group_name_H-M   'P 1'
#
loop_
_entity.id
_entity.type
_entity.pdbx_description
1 polymer ?
#
loop_
_entity_poly.entity_id
_entity_poly.type
_entity_poly.pdbx_seq_one_letter_code
_entity_poly.pdbx_strand_id
1 'polypeptide(L)'
;MAVTDGLRAVLRDVAPATSGRLDESGFLLAGATAGLVGWGGTQLLAWLGVPHSALLATALWAALVAGFASLTVLHGPDAVRFSDVMLGWGTINPAAIALTVGGLAGLVPPRLAFWTVWVGAAAFGYCLTAGLLIRAGADRRGRGYLAAGGTALAVLALGTVAFEVVAPVAFLLLAALHAVPLVLDSRTQLSAAVRGATLALVLCALVAVGLAG
;
A
#
# COMPACT_ATOMS: atom_id res chain seq x y z
N MET A 1 1.82 0.67 24.53
CA MET A 1 0.53 1.35 24.75
C MET A 1 0.76 2.79 25.19
N ALA A 2 1.43 3.06 26.32
CA ALA A 2 1.69 4.43 26.79
C ALA A 2 2.32 5.40 25.74
N VAL A 3 3.32 4.95 24.95
CA VAL A 3 3.96 5.79 23.93
C VAL A 3 3.02 6.12 22.76
N THR A 4 2.28 5.14 22.25
CA THR A 4 1.32 5.33 21.16
C THR A 4 0.12 6.17 21.60
N ASP A 5 -0.29 6.07 22.87
CA ASP A 5 -1.37 6.87 23.43
C ASP A 5 -0.95 8.33 23.61
N GLY A 6 0.29 8.59 24.05
CA GLY A 6 0.87 9.94 24.11
C GLY A 6 0.99 10.58 22.73
N LEU A 7 1.49 9.84 21.73
CA LEU A 7 1.55 10.31 20.34
C LEU A 7 0.15 10.67 19.82
N ARG A 8 -0.85 9.81 20.07
CA ARG A 8 -2.23 10.05 19.67
C ARG A 8 -2.82 11.31 20.30
N ALA A 9 -2.54 11.56 21.58
CA ALA A 9 -2.98 12.78 22.25
C ALA A 9 -2.40 14.02 21.57
N VAL A 10 -1.08 14.07 21.38
CA VAL A 10 -0.41 15.19 20.69
C VAL A 10 -0.96 15.39 19.28
N LEU A 11 -1.12 14.31 18.51
CA LEU A 11 -1.64 14.38 17.15
C LEU A 11 -3.08 14.89 17.09
N ARG A 12 -3.92 14.57 18.08
CA ARG A 12 -5.29 15.11 18.18
C ARG A 12 -5.29 16.60 18.47
N ASP A 13 -4.39 17.06 19.34
CA ASP A 13 -4.33 18.46 19.75
C ASP A 13 -3.88 19.39 18.60
N VAL A 14 -3.03 18.90 17.70
CA VAL A 14 -2.53 19.68 16.54
C VAL A 14 -3.32 19.44 15.25
N ALA A 15 -4.20 18.45 15.24
CA ALA A 15 -4.99 18.09 14.08
C ALA A 15 -6.07 19.15 13.79
N PRO A 16 -6.31 19.52 12.53
CA PRO A 16 -7.46 20.36 12.20
C PRO A 16 -8.76 19.62 12.52
N ALA A 17 -9.83 20.41 12.72
CA ALA A 17 -11.18 19.89 12.83
C ALA A 17 -11.53 19.05 11.59
N THR A 18 -12.08 17.86 11.82
CA THR A 18 -12.50 16.96 10.74
C THR A 18 -13.98 17.12 10.46
N SER A 19 -14.37 17.02 9.19
CA SER A 19 -15.78 16.93 8.83
C SER A 19 -16.38 15.54 9.07
N GLY A 20 -15.57 14.51 9.33
CA GLY A 20 -16.01 13.13 9.56
C GLY A 20 -16.75 12.46 8.39
N ARG A 21 -16.67 13.02 7.17
CA ARG A 21 -17.45 12.56 5.99
C ARG A 21 -16.81 11.39 5.25
N LEU A 22 -15.52 11.15 5.46
CA LEU A 22 -14.81 10.04 4.85
C LEU A 22 -14.97 8.82 5.75
N ASP A 23 -16.03 8.05 5.51
CA ASP A 23 -16.22 6.78 6.20
C ASP A 23 -15.11 5.77 5.84
N GLU A 24 -15.12 4.63 6.53
CA GLU A 24 -14.07 3.62 6.36
C GLU A 24 -14.01 3.07 4.92
N SER A 25 -15.16 2.82 4.31
CA SER A 25 -15.24 2.34 2.93
C SER A 25 -14.69 3.37 1.95
N GLY A 26 -15.07 4.63 2.10
CA GLY A 26 -14.57 5.75 1.30
C GLY A 26 -13.07 5.95 1.48
N PHE A 27 -12.56 5.82 2.71
CA PHE A 27 -11.13 5.87 3.01
C PHE A 27 -10.36 4.75 2.27
N LEU A 28 -10.83 3.51 2.36
CA LEU A 28 -10.22 2.36 1.68
C LEU A 28 -10.24 2.52 0.16
N LEU A 29 -11.37 2.97 -0.42
CA LEU A 29 -11.50 3.20 -1.85
C LEU A 29 -10.65 4.38 -2.36
N ALA A 30 -10.51 5.44 -1.56
CA ALA A 30 -9.60 6.54 -1.88
C ALA A 30 -8.14 6.05 -1.88
N GLY A 31 -7.75 5.24 -0.90
CA GLY A 31 -6.42 4.62 -0.86
C GLY A 31 -6.19 3.68 -2.04
N ALA A 32 -7.18 2.83 -2.36
CA ALA A 32 -7.12 1.95 -3.52
C ALA A 32 -6.94 2.71 -4.83
N THR A 33 -7.71 3.79 -5.01
CA THR A 33 -7.61 4.66 -6.19
C THR A 33 -6.23 5.31 -6.28
N ALA A 34 -5.72 5.87 -5.19
CA ALA A 34 -4.39 6.47 -5.15
C ALA A 34 -3.31 5.43 -5.50
N GLY A 35 -3.38 4.23 -4.92
CA GLY A 35 -2.49 3.12 -5.22
C GLY A 35 -2.54 2.70 -6.69
N LEU A 36 -3.75 2.53 -7.25
CA LEU A 36 -3.94 2.13 -8.64
C LEU A 36 -3.38 3.17 -9.61
N VAL A 37 -3.69 4.45 -9.39
CA VAL A 37 -3.20 5.55 -10.23
C VAL A 37 -1.69 5.70 -10.12
N GLY A 38 -1.14 5.67 -8.90
CA GLY A 38 0.29 5.83 -8.67
C GLY A 38 1.11 4.70 -9.29
N TRP A 39 0.76 3.46 -9.00
CA TRP A 39 1.49 2.29 -9.53
C TRP A 39 1.24 2.09 -11.02
N GLY A 40 0.00 2.24 -11.50
CA GLY A 40 -0.33 2.16 -12.91
C GLY A 40 0.37 3.25 -13.74
N GLY A 41 0.39 4.49 -13.23
CA GLY A 41 1.16 5.58 -13.83
C GLY A 41 2.66 5.29 -13.85
N THR A 42 3.20 4.71 -12.78
CA THR A 42 4.61 4.28 -12.73
C THR A 42 4.91 3.20 -13.78
N GLN A 43 4.02 2.22 -13.96
CA GLN A 43 4.16 1.20 -15.01
C GLN A 43 4.16 1.84 -16.41
N LEU A 44 3.23 2.76 -16.67
CA LEU A 44 3.11 3.42 -17.96
C LEU A 44 4.39 4.21 -18.29
N LEU A 45 4.92 4.96 -17.33
CA LEU A 45 6.18 5.68 -17.49
C LEU A 45 7.36 4.74 -17.77
N ALA A 46 7.38 3.55 -17.14
CA ALA A 46 8.40 2.54 -17.39
C ALA A 46 8.32 1.96 -18.81
N TRP A 47 7.11 1.64 -19.29
CA TRP A 47 6.91 1.14 -20.65
C TRP A 47 7.22 2.16 -21.75
N LEU A 48 6.87 3.43 -21.53
CA LEU A 48 7.13 4.50 -22.49
C LEU A 48 8.61 4.90 -22.57
N GLY A 49 9.44 4.48 -21.61
CA GLY A 49 10.87 4.80 -21.60
C GLY A 49 11.16 6.31 -21.53
N VAL A 50 10.26 7.09 -20.91
CA VAL A 50 10.39 8.56 -20.85
C VAL A 50 11.65 8.94 -20.05
N PRO A 51 12.45 9.92 -20.51
CA PRO A 51 13.55 10.46 -19.72
C PRO A 51 13.08 10.88 -18.33
N HIS A 52 13.86 10.56 -17.29
CA HIS A 52 13.53 10.88 -15.90
C HIS A 52 12.21 10.27 -15.38
N SER A 53 11.77 9.13 -15.93
CA SER A 53 10.56 8.40 -15.50
C SER A 53 10.48 8.20 -13.98
N ALA A 54 11.59 7.93 -13.29
CA ALA A 54 11.63 7.79 -11.85
C ALA A 54 11.29 9.09 -11.09
N LEU A 55 11.74 10.26 -11.58
CA LEU A 55 11.39 11.55 -11.00
C LEU A 55 9.93 11.91 -11.26
N LEU A 56 9.43 11.64 -12.47
CA LEU A 56 8.02 11.85 -12.81
C LEU A 56 7.08 10.96 -11.97
N ALA A 57 7.43 9.69 -11.80
CA ALA A 57 6.71 8.78 -10.91
C ALA A 57 6.74 9.30 -9.47
N THR A 58 7.89 9.80 -9.00
CA THR A 58 8.02 10.38 -7.65
C THR A 58 7.12 11.61 -7.48
N ALA A 59 7.07 12.49 -8.47
CA ALA A 59 6.20 13.67 -8.45
C ALA A 59 4.71 13.28 -8.44
N LEU A 60 4.32 12.28 -9.24
CA LEU A 60 2.97 11.71 -9.23
C LEU A 60 2.62 11.18 -7.83
N TRP A 61 3.51 10.38 -7.23
CA TRP A 61 3.32 9.86 -5.88
C TRP A 61 3.22 10.96 -4.83
N ALA A 62 4.06 12.00 -4.91
CA ALA A 62 3.98 13.12 -3.99
C ALA A 62 2.60 13.80 -4.03
N ALA A 63 2.06 14.04 -5.24
CA ALA A 63 0.74 14.62 -5.41
C ALA A 63 -0.36 13.70 -4.85
N LEU A 64 -0.32 12.40 -5.16
CA LEU A 64 -1.32 11.43 -4.71
C LEU A 64 -1.29 11.24 -3.19
N VAL A 65 -0.10 11.11 -2.60
CA VAL A 65 0.06 10.95 -1.14
C VAL A 65 -0.37 12.21 -0.41
N ALA A 66 0.01 13.39 -0.89
CA ALA A 66 -0.45 14.65 -0.30
C ALA A 66 -1.96 14.80 -0.38
N GLY A 67 -2.57 14.47 -1.53
CA GLY A 67 -4.02 14.48 -1.72
C GLY A 67 -4.74 13.50 -0.78
N PHE A 68 -4.29 12.26 -0.71
CA PHE A 68 -4.88 11.23 0.15
C PHE A 68 -4.71 11.57 1.64
N ALA A 69 -3.52 12.03 2.04
CA ALA A 69 -3.26 12.47 3.42
C ALA A 69 -4.15 13.66 3.79
N SER A 70 -4.29 14.66 2.91
CA SER A 70 -5.16 15.83 3.14
C SER A 70 -6.62 15.41 3.27
N LEU A 71 -7.10 14.55 2.37
CA LEU A 71 -8.45 13.98 2.43
C LEU A 71 -8.69 13.28 3.77
N THR A 72 -7.75 12.45 4.22
CA THR A 72 -7.84 11.71 5.48
C THR A 72 -7.81 12.64 6.70
N VAL A 73 -6.91 13.63 6.71
CA VAL A 73 -6.76 14.58 7.82
C VAL A 73 -7.98 15.48 7.95
N LEU A 74 -8.57 15.93 6.84
CA LEU A 74 -9.68 16.90 6.85
C LEU A 74 -11.06 16.24 6.94
N HIS A 75 -11.21 14.99 6.48
CA HIS A 75 -12.52 14.35 6.37
C HIS A 75 -12.63 12.99 7.06
N GLY A 76 -11.51 12.34 7.42
CA GLY A 76 -11.53 11.08 8.16
C GLY A 76 -12.01 11.29 9.60
N PRO A 77 -12.84 10.40 10.17
CA PRO A 77 -13.13 10.44 11.60
C PRO A 77 -11.86 10.09 12.39
N ASP A 78 -11.81 10.50 13.67
CA ASP A 78 -10.66 10.25 14.55
C ASP A 78 -10.35 8.77 14.73
N ALA A 79 -11.39 7.92 14.64
CA ALA A 79 -11.26 6.46 14.65
C ALA A 79 -10.41 5.94 13.47
N VAL A 80 -10.38 6.65 12.34
CA VAL A 80 -9.52 6.34 11.18
C VAL A 80 -8.17 7.04 11.32
N ARG A 81 -8.18 8.37 11.50
CA ARG A 81 -6.97 9.24 11.53
C ARG A 81 -5.93 8.79 12.55
N PHE A 82 -6.40 8.31 13.69
CA PHE A 82 -5.53 7.96 14.81
C PHE A 82 -5.59 6.47 15.18
N SER A 83 -6.07 5.63 14.25
CA SER A 83 -6.03 4.18 14.41
C SER A 83 -4.60 3.66 14.49
N ASP A 84 -4.39 2.55 15.20
CA ASP A 84 -3.09 1.87 15.23
C ASP A 84 -2.63 1.46 13.83
N VAL A 85 -3.58 1.09 12.96
CA VAL A 85 -3.32 0.75 11.55
C VAL A 85 -2.75 1.96 10.81
N MET A 86 -3.37 3.14 10.97
CA MET A 86 -2.90 4.37 10.34
C MET A 86 -1.49 4.76 10.82
N LEU A 87 -1.21 4.65 12.12
CA LEU A 87 0.12 4.93 12.67
C LEU A 87 1.17 3.95 12.12
N GLY A 88 0.80 2.67 11.98
CA GLY A 88 1.65 1.64 11.36
C GLY A 88 2.01 2.00 9.91
N TRP A 89 1.02 2.24 9.07
CA TRP A 89 1.24 2.65 7.66
C TRP A 89 1.92 4.01 7.55
N GLY A 90 1.61 4.93 8.46
CA GLY A 90 2.27 6.23 8.61
C GLY A 90 3.74 6.15 9.02
N THR A 91 4.22 4.99 9.48
CA THR A 91 5.64 4.73 9.72
C THR A 91 6.28 3.99 8.55
N ILE A 92 5.59 2.96 8.03
CA ILE A 92 6.07 2.10 6.94
C ILE A 92 6.27 2.90 5.65
N ASN A 93 5.30 3.72 5.27
CA ASN A 93 5.35 4.47 4.01
C ASN A 93 6.49 5.50 3.99
N PRO A 94 6.69 6.35 5.01
CA PRO A 94 7.85 7.25 5.04
C PRO A 94 9.19 6.51 5.01
N ALA A 95 9.31 5.36 5.68
CA ALA A 95 10.53 4.55 5.59
C ALA A 95 10.80 4.05 4.16
N ALA A 96 9.75 3.61 3.45
CA ALA A 96 9.86 3.22 2.05
C ALA A 96 10.23 4.40 1.15
N ILE A 97 9.60 5.56 1.35
CA ILE A 97 9.92 6.81 0.65
C ILE A 97 11.38 7.20 0.87
N ALA A 98 11.88 7.14 2.10
CA ALA A 98 13.27 7.47 2.41
C ALA A 98 14.27 6.60 1.62
N LEU A 99 13.99 5.31 1.47
CA LEU A 99 14.79 4.40 0.65
C LEU A 99 14.67 4.71 -0.85
N THR A 100 13.49 5.08 -1.33
CA THR A 100 13.30 5.53 -2.72
C THR A 100 14.07 6.82 -3.00
N VAL A 101 14.02 7.81 -2.10
CA VAL A 101 14.81 9.06 -2.21
C VAL A 101 16.31 8.75 -2.18
N GLY A 102 16.74 7.84 -1.30
CA GLY A 102 18.12 7.33 -1.30
C GLY A 102 18.51 6.68 -2.63
N GLY A 103 17.60 5.96 -3.28
CA GLY A 103 17.81 5.40 -4.61
C GLY A 103 17.96 6.46 -5.70
N LEU A 104 17.13 7.50 -5.67
CA LEU A 104 17.24 8.66 -6.58
C LEU A 104 18.56 9.41 -6.39
N ALA A 105 19.08 9.45 -5.17
CA ALA A 105 20.38 10.04 -4.85
C ALA A 105 21.57 9.10 -5.13
N GLY A 106 21.34 7.86 -5.59
CA GLY A 106 22.38 6.87 -5.85
C GLY A 106 22.98 6.21 -4.60
N LEU A 107 22.36 6.40 -3.43
CA LEU A 107 22.82 5.87 -2.13
C LEU A 107 22.27 4.46 -1.84
N VAL A 108 21.15 4.08 -2.48
CA VAL A 108 20.48 2.79 -2.27
C VAL A 108 20.41 2.06 -3.62
N PRO A 109 20.72 0.75 -3.69
CA PRO A 109 20.61 -0.01 -4.93
C PRO A 109 19.21 0.09 -5.54
N PRO A 110 19.06 0.31 -6.87
CA PRO A 110 17.76 0.56 -7.50
C PRO A 110 16.70 -0.51 -7.22
N ARG A 111 17.09 -1.79 -7.29
CA ARG A 111 16.18 -2.92 -7.00
C ARG A 111 15.62 -2.86 -5.57
N LEU A 112 16.46 -2.45 -4.61
CA LEU A 112 16.01 -2.26 -3.23
C LEU A 112 15.09 -1.03 -3.12
N ALA A 113 15.51 0.10 -3.68
CA ALA A 113 14.86 1.39 -3.55
C ALA A 113 13.47 1.51 -4.22
N PHE A 114 13.24 0.78 -5.32
CA PHE A 114 12.04 0.93 -6.14
C PHE A 114 11.13 -0.30 -6.17
N TRP A 115 11.65 -1.49 -5.88
CA TRP A 115 10.87 -2.74 -5.89
C TRP A 115 10.79 -3.38 -4.51
N THR A 116 11.92 -3.87 -4.00
CA THR A 116 11.97 -4.69 -2.77
C THR A 116 11.36 -3.96 -1.59
N VAL A 117 11.67 -2.66 -1.43
CA VAL A 117 11.14 -1.88 -0.32
C VAL A 117 9.61 -1.75 -0.35
N TRP A 118 9.01 -1.59 -1.54
CA TRP A 118 7.58 -1.36 -1.66
C TRP A 118 6.76 -2.65 -1.55
N VAL A 119 7.26 -3.77 -2.12
CA VAL A 119 6.64 -5.08 -1.89
C VAL A 119 6.83 -5.51 -0.43
N GLY A 120 8.00 -5.24 0.15
CA GLY A 120 8.27 -5.47 1.57
C GLY A 120 7.37 -4.64 2.49
N ALA A 121 7.15 -3.36 2.17
CA ALA A 121 6.21 -2.49 2.87
C ALA A 121 4.78 -3.03 2.81
N ALA A 122 4.32 -3.50 1.63
CA ALA A 122 3.02 -4.13 1.49
C ALA A 122 2.90 -5.40 2.36
N ALA A 123 3.89 -6.30 2.27
CA ALA A 123 3.92 -7.54 3.04
C ALA A 123 3.89 -7.28 4.55
N PHE A 124 4.79 -6.43 5.04
CA PHE A 124 4.88 -6.10 6.47
C PHE A 124 3.64 -5.35 6.94
N GLY A 125 3.18 -4.34 6.19
CA GLY A 125 2.01 -3.55 6.52
C GLY A 125 0.73 -4.36 6.57
N TYR A 126 0.53 -5.33 5.67
CA TYR A 126 -0.61 -6.22 5.72
C TYR A 126 -0.56 -7.22 6.88
N CYS A 127 0.61 -7.80 7.18
CA CYS A 127 0.77 -8.63 8.36
C CYS A 127 0.52 -7.84 9.67
N LEU A 128 1.02 -6.61 9.75
CA LEU A 128 0.75 -5.72 10.88
C LEU A 128 -0.75 -5.40 11.00
N THR A 129 -1.38 -5.01 9.89
CA THR A 129 -2.82 -4.71 9.84
C THR A 129 -3.64 -5.92 10.28
N ALA A 130 -3.28 -7.12 9.83
CA ALA A 130 -3.91 -8.37 10.22
C ALA A 130 -3.85 -8.59 11.74
N GLY A 131 -2.65 -8.47 12.33
CA GLY A 131 -2.46 -8.66 13.77
C GLY A 131 -3.24 -7.65 14.61
N LEU A 132 -3.27 -6.38 14.18
CA LEU A 132 -4.03 -5.32 14.86
C LEU A 132 -5.54 -5.58 14.80
N LEU A 133 -6.06 -6.01 13.64
CA LEU A 133 -7.48 -6.30 13.48
C LEU A 133 -7.93 -7.54 14.26
N ILE A 134 -7.14 -8.62 14.25
CA ILE A 134 -7.42 -9.85 15.03
C ILE A 134 -7.46 -9.52 16.52
N ARG A 135 -6.48 -8.76 17.02
CA ARG A 135 -6.47 -8.31 18.43
C ARG A 135 -7.68 -7.45 18.79
N ALA A 136 -8.24 -6.70 17.84
CA ALA A 136 -9.43 -5.89 18.02
C ALA A 136 -10.74 -6.69 17.87
N GLY A 137 -10.68 -8.02 17.70
CA GLY A 137 -11.85 -8.89 17.52
C GLY A 137 -12.42 -8.91 16.09
N ALA A 138 -11.73 -8.30 15.13
CA ALA A 138 -12.13 -8.25 13.72
C ALA A 138 -11.52 -9.40 12.91
N ASP A 139 -11.57 -10.64 13.44
CA ASP A 139 -10.85 -11.81 12.93
C ASP A 139 -11.04 -12.06 11.43
N ARG A 140 -12.28 -12.01 10.94
CA ARG A 140 -12.59 -12.23 9.52
C ARG A 140 -11.85 -11.24 8.63
N ARG A 141 -11.80 -9.97 9.05
CA ARG A 141 -11.14 -8.90 8.31
C ARG A 141 -9.62 -9.05 8.39
N GLY A 142 -9.10 -9.29 9.60
CA GLY A 142 -7.68 -9.51 9.83
C GLY A 142 -7.10 -10.69 9.05
N ARG A 143 -7.83 -11.81 8.96
CA ARG A 143 -7.42 -12.96 8.11
C ARG A 143 -7.32 -12.60 6.62
N GLY A 144 -8.16 -11.68 6.13
CA GLY A 144 -8.06 -11.17 4.76
C GLY A 144 -6.74 -10.42 4.53
N TYR A 145 -6.34 -9.57 5.47
CA TYR A 145 -5.03 -8.90 5.41
C TYR A 145 -3.87 -9.86 5.62
N LEU A 146 -4.02 -10.90 6.44
CA LEU A 146 -2.98 -11.92 6.61
C LEU A 146 -2.73 -12.67 5.29
N ALA A 147 -3.80 -13.03 4.58
CA ALA A 147 -3.68 -13.61 3.25
C ALA A 147 -2.97 -12.65 2.28
N ALA A 148 -3.35 -11.36 2.26
CA ALA A 148 -2.68 -10.35 1.44
C ALA A 148 -1.19 -10.20 1.78
N GLY A 149 -0.83 -10.21 3.06
CA GLY A 149 0.56 -10.18 3.52
C GLY A 149 1.35 -11.40 3.07
N GLY A 150 0.78 -12.60 3.21
CA GLY A 150 1.38 -13.85 2.70
C GLY A 150 1.58 -13.82 1.19
N THR A 151 0.60 -13.32 0.44
CA THR A 151 0.72 -13.16 -1.02
C THR A 151 1.80 -12.14 -1.40
N ALA A 152 1.88 -11.01 -0.70
CA ALA A 152 2.95 -10.03 -0.92
C ALA A 152 4.34 -10.60 -0.61
N LEU A 153 4.48 -11.43 0.44
CA LEU A 153 5.72 -12.16 0.71
C LEU A 153 6.09 -13.13 -0.41
N ALA A 154 5.12 -13.83 -1.00
CA ALA A 154 5.36 -14.70 -2.14
C ALA A 154 5.85 -13.90 -3.37
N VAL A 155 5.22 -12.75 -3.66
CA VAL A 155 5.68 -11.84 -4.73
C VAL A 155 7.07 -11.29 -4.44
N LEU A 156 7.37 -10.96 -3.17
CA LEU A 156 8.71 -10.51 -2.77
C LEU A 156 9.76 -11.61 -2.98
N ALA A 157 9.45 -12.85 -2.58
CA ALA A 157 10.32 -14.00 -2.78
C ALA A 157 10.58 -14.25 -4.27
N LEU A 158 9.51 -14.29 -5.09
CA LEU A 158 9.61 -14.42 -6.54
C LEU A 158 10.46 -13.29 -7.14
N GLY A 159 10.16 -12.05 -6.79
CA GLY A 159 10.91 -10.88 -7.23
C GLY A 159 12.33 -10.79 -6.67
N THR A 160 12.72 -11.65 -5.73
CA THR A 160 14.10 -11.78 -5.21
C THR A 160 14.87 -12.85 -5.99
N VAL A 161 14.25 -14.00 -6.28
CA VAL A 161 14.92 -15.12 -6.95
C VAL A 161 14.84 -15.09 -8.47
N ALA A 162 13.78 -14.48 -9.02
CA ALA A 162 13.48 -14.48 -10.45
C ALA A 162 12.83 -13.15 -10.85
N PHE A 163 13.55 -12.04 -10.68
CA PHE A 163 13.01 -10.70 -10.96
C PHE A 163 12.59 -10.51 -12.42
N GLU A 164 13.30 -11.12 -13.37
CA GLU A 164 12.97 -11.04 -14.80
C GLU A 164 11.54 -11.52 -15.11
N VAL A 165 10.99 -12.45 -14.30
CA VAL A 165 9.61 -12.93 -14.44
C VAL A 165 8.58 -11.85 -14.12
N VAL A 166 8.90 -10.97 -13.18
CA VAL A 166 7.98 -9.94 -12.68
C VAL A 166 8.29 -8.55 -13.24
N ALA A 167 9.51 -8.31 -13.71
CA ALA A 167 9.99 -7.03 -14.19
C ALA A 167 9.06 -6.38 -15.24
N PRO A 168 8.52 -7.10 -16.25
CA PRO A 168 7.65 -6.51 -17.26
C PRO A 168 6.37 -5.87 -16.71
N VAL A 169 5.90 -6.37 -15.56
CA VAL A 169 4.62 -6.01 -14.93
C VAL A 169 4.76 -5.61 -13.46
N ALA A 170 5.98 -5.27 -13.02
CA ALA A 170 6.31 -5.10 -11.61
C ALA A 170 5.40 -4.08 -10.93
N PHE A 171 5.22 -2.90 -11.53
CA PHE A 171 4.37 -1.88 -10.94
C PHE A 171 2.88 -2.23 -11.03
N LEU A 172 2.44 -3.02 -12.01
CA LEU A 172 1.07 -3.57 -11.99
C LEU A 172 0.85 -4.56 -10.85
N LEU A 173 1.86 -5.38 -10.51
CA LEU A 173 1.79 -6.26 -9.35
C LEU A 173 1.67 -5.44 -8.06
N LEU A 174 2.41 -4.34 -7.93
CA LEU A 174 2.26 -3.40 -6.81
C LEU A 174 0.89 -2.71 -6.82
N ALA A 175 0.35 -2.35 -7.99
CA ALA A 175 -0.98 -1.78 -8.13
C ALA A 175 -2.05 -2.76 -7.60
N ALA A 176 -1.97 -4.03 -8.01
CA ALA A 176 -2.88 -5.07 -7.55
C ALA A 176 -2.70 -5.37 -6.06
N LEU A 177 -1.45 -5.53 -5.60
CA LEU A 177 -1.13 -5.74 -4.18
C LEU A 177 -1.69 -4.62 -3.31
N HIS A 178 -1.65 -3.37 -3.78
CA HIS A 178 -2.16 -2.21 -3.04
C HIS A 178 -3.69 -2.11 -3.10
N ALA A 179 -4.26 -2.08 -4.31
CA ALA A 179 -5.66 -1.69 -4.50
C ALA A 179 -6.64 -2.83 -4.20
N VAL A 180 -6.31 -4.07 -4.58
CA VAL A 180 -7.25 -5.20 -4.45
C VAL A 180 -7.62 -5.47 -2.99
N PRO A 181 -6.68 -5.56 -2.02
CA PRO A 181 -7.06 -5.77 -0.63
C PRO A 181 -7.99 -4.69 -0.11
N LEU A 182 -7.74 -3.42 -0.46
CA LEU A 182 -8.54 -2.27 -0.01
C LEU A 182 -9.96 -2.27 -0.62
N VAL A 183 -10.08 -2.56 -1.92
CA VAL A 183 -11.38 -2.67 -2.61
C VAL A 183 -12.19 -3.85 -2.06
N LEU A 184 -11.55 -4.97 -1.77
CA LEU A 184 -12.23 -6.13 -1.21
C LEU A 184 -12.58 -5.94 0.26
N ASP A 185 -11.80 -5.12 0.98
CA ASP A 185 -12.06 -4.78 2.36
C ASP A 185 -13.24 -3.80 2.53
N SER A 186 -13.38 -2.82 1.63
CA SER A 186 -14.55 -1.94 1.60
C SER A 186 -15.87 -2.71 1.35
N ARG A 187 -15.77 -3.96 0.84
CA ARG A 187 -16.87 -4.92 0.73
C ARG A 187 -16.88 -5.87 1.92
N THR A 188 -17.50 -5.44 3.01
CA THR A 188 -17.52 -6.16 4.31
C THR A 188 -18.18 -7.54 4.26
N GLN A 189 -18.92 -7.88 3.20
CA GLN A 189 -19.62 -9.15 3.06
C GLN A 189 -18.72 -10.32 2.58
N LEU A 190 -17.54 -10.02 2.03
CA LEU A 190 -16.66 -11.05 1.46
C LEU A 190 -15.89 -11.83 2.54
N SER A 191 -15.78 -13.15 2.36
CA SER A 191 -14.97 -14.00 3.25
C SER A 191 -13.47 -13.79 3.01
N ALA A 192 -12.65 -14.02 4.03
CA ALA A 192 -11.18 -13.93 3.92
C ALA A 192 -10.62 -14.81 2.80
N ALA A 193 -11.20 -16.01 2.61
CA ALA A 193 -10.81 -16.94 1.55
C ALA A 193 -11.06 -16.36 0.16
N VAL A 194 -12.24 -15.77 -0.07
CA VAL A 194 -12.56 -15.10 -1.34
C VAL A 194 -11.61 -13.93 -1.57
N ARG A 195 -11.34 -13.13 -0.53
CA ARG A 195 -10.42 -11.98 -0.65
C ARG A 195 -9.01 -12.40 -1.07
N GLY A 196 -8.46 -13.41 -0.40
CA GLY A 196 -7.14 -13.97 -0.71
C GLY A 196 -7.09 -14.61 -2.10
N ALA A 197 -8.11 -15.40 -2.46
CA ALA A 197 -8.19 -16.03 -3.78
C ALA A 197 -8.27 -15.00 -4.91
N THR A 198 -9.08 -13.95 -4.77
CA THR A 198 -9.17 -12.89 -5.77
C THR A 198 -7.83 -12.19 -5.95
N LEU A 199 -7.13 -11.83 -4.87
CA LEU A 199 -5.80 -11.21 -4.97
C LEU A 199 -4.81 -12.14 -5.69
N ALA A 200 -4.73 -13.41 -5.27
CA ALA A 200 -3.82 -14.37 -5.88
C ALA A 200 -4.10 -14.56 -7.38
N LEU A 201 -5.38 -14.67 -7.76
CA LEU A 201 -5.79 -14.81 -9.16
C LEU A 201 -5.37 -13.60 -10.00
N VAL A 202 -5.59 -12.38 -9.52
CA VAL A 202 -5.19 -11.15 -10.22
C VAL A 202 -3.67 -11.13 -10.42
N LEU A 203 -2.89 -11.48 -9.39
CA LEU A 203 -1.43 -11.48 -9.48
C LEU A 203 -0.91 -12.57 -10.41
N CYS A 204 -1.46 -13.79 -10.36
CA CYS A 204 -1.11 -14.85 -11.29
C CYS A 204 -1.42 -14.46 -12.74
N ALA A 205 -2.56 -13.81 -12.99
CA ALA A 205 -2.91 -13.31 -14.31
C ALA A 205 -1.91 -12.25 -14.80
N LEU A 206 -1.50 -11.31 -13.94
CA LEU A 206 -0.50 -10.30 -14.28
C LEU A 206 0.86 -10.93 -14.59
N VAL A 207 1.33 -11.89 -13.78
CA VAL A 207 2.57 -12.62 -14.07
C VAL A 207 2.47 -13.36 -15.39
N ALA A 208 1.34 -14.03 -15.68
CA ALA A 208 1.14 -14.72 -16.96
C ALA A 208 1.17 -13.77 -18.16
N VAL A 209 0.57 -12.58 -18.05
CA VAL A 209 0.66 -11.53 -19.07
C VAL A 209 2.11 -11.06 -19.26
N GLY A 210 2.84 -10.86 -18.16
CA GLY A 210 4.25 -10.46 -18.21
C GLY A 210 5.16 -11.49 -18.85
N LEU A 211 4.81 -12.78 -18.78
CA LEU A 211 5.55 -13.87 -19.44
C LEU A 211 5.20 -14.03 -20.93
N ALA A 212 4.10 -13.45 -21.39
CA ALA A 212 3.61 -13.59 -22.77
C ALA A 212 4.02 -12.44 -23.70
N GLY A 213 4.54 -11.34 -23.16
CA GLY A 213 5.02 -10.18 -23.91
C GLY A 213 6.53 -10.15 -24.02
#